data_AF-A0A1F9FID1-F1
#
_entry.id   AF-A0A1F9FID1-F1
#
_cell.length_a   1.000
_cell.length_b   1.000
_cell.length_c   1.000
_cell.angle_alpha   90.00
_cell.angle_beta   90.00
_cell.angle_gamma   90.00
#
_symmetry.space_group_name_H-M   'P 1'
#
loop_
_entity.id
_entity.type
_entity.pdbx_description
1 polymer ?
#
loop_
_entity_poly.entity_id
_entity_poly.type
_entity_poly.pdbx_seq_one_letter_code
_entity_poly.pdbx_strand_id
1 'polypeptide(L)'
;MRLNDLNPYSLDANGWCDPTNSRADAYERDGPPPDTRATDEKSAGELARRLAALRRSARRPIAVEKLYRHWAEHPRRDVVRELFPMLKGTERRAALRREVGRVRVRSTSGHVVDLATKVRECDALTPLESQRIVDVLVDLRHAWKTRDADAGYDDINWRHAVAEIGQILDIAEQNGLTPVATEDAVLASMFSDAAKLKGNFLTHHIDGAVAAALVLPRFVDVEREGGRARVVAICQAILEHQVGPPRFMAQMVRMGIEEAARQQGFPLDGLEGLHAKIADPFNPDHLVLHADGYGVLKLDERERALLAHVGLDAWYGPHPSTPWFAASSAVIDADSLVNYVTPDGVGKIVAICGPGTPFRDPTVFHSIFSCGASFVDAVSVMSDVAMPAVREGVAHTRSVIEDVRARVSTEIDEGWLHFSPRELKVIASEEAVDLDKLVTKKRDGEVLVDVPWLDGGHLPYWNTQLDYAADGASFEFAKLLRRRVADLLRET
;
A
#
# COMPACT_ATOMS: atom_id res chain seq x y z
N MET A 1 -24.08 8.45 25.99
CA MET A 1 -23.50 9.17 24.84
C MET A 1 -23.86 8.36 23.61
N ARG A 2 -24.62 8.91 22.65
CA ARG A 2 -25.04 8.17 21.46
C ARG A 2 -23.91 8.28 20.43
N LEU A 3 -23.61 7.22 19.67
CA LEU A 3 -22.51 7.22 18.67
C LEU A 3 -22.58 8.38 17.66
N ASN A 4 -23.76 8.98 17.47
CA ASN A 4 -23.98 10.16 16.62
C ASN A 4 -23.29 11.45 17.15
N ASP A 5 -22.84 11.48 18.40
CA ASP A 5 -22.21 12.65 19.01
C ASP A 5 -20.73 12.83 18.59
N LEU A 6 -20.15 11.88 17.83
CA LEU A 6 -18.74 11.85 17.43
C LEU A 6 -18.51 12.04 15.92
N ASN A 7 -19.56 12.15 15.10
CA ASN A 7 -19.45 12.40 13.66
C ASN A 7 -19.79 13.88 13.35
N PRO A 8 -18.84 14.69 12.84
CA PRO A 8 -19.09 16.09 12.48
C PRO A 8 -20.10 16.26 11.33
N TYR A 9 -20.47 15.17 10.66
CA TYR A 9 -21.47 15.08 9.58
C TYR A 9 -22.67 14.19 9.94
N SER A 10 -22.99 14.02 11.23
CA SER A 10 -24.15 13.24 11.67
C SER A 10 -25.43 13.74 10.97
N LEU A 11 -25.97 12.94 10.06
CA LEU A 11 -27.17 13.26 9.28
C LEU A 11 -28.38 13.42 10.22
N ASP A 12 -29.24 14.41 9.95
CA ASP A 12 -30.57 14.42 10.54
C ASP A 12 -31.45 13.35 9.87
N ALA A 13 -32.71 13.26 10.30
CA ALA A 13 -33.68 12.29 9.74
C ALA A 13 -33.94 12.46 8.22
N ASN A 14 -33.44 13.52 7.59
CA ASN A 14 -33.60 13.84 6.17
C ASN A 14 -32.29 13.73 5.37
N GLY A 15 -31.20 13.22 5.97
CA GLY A 15 -29.96 12.97 5.23
C GLY A 15 -29.13 14.20 4.93
N TRP A 16 -29.38 15.34 5.59
CA TRP A 16 -28.57 16.55 5.49
C TRP A 16 -28.46 17.24 6.84
N CYS A 17 -27.25 17.28 7.40
CA CYS A 17 -26.94 18.24 8.45
C CYS A 17 -25.97 19.27 7.85
N ASP A 18 -26.37 20.53 7.84
CA ASP A 18 -25.43 21.62 7.69
C ASP A 18 -24.48 21.52 8.89
N PRO A 19 -23.16 21.33 8.69
CA PRO A 19 -22.24 21.29 9.81
C PRO A 19 -22.40 22.61 10.55
N THR A 20 -22.81 22.57 11.82
CA THR A 20 -22.76 23.77 12.66
C THR A 20 -21.32 24.28 12.58
N ASN A 21 -21.09 25.57 12.32
CA ASN A 21 -19.73 26.15 12.18
C ASN A 21 -18.78 25.61 13.27
N SER A 22 -19.25 25.49 14.53
CA SER A 22 -18.48 24.95 15.66
C SER A 22 -17.92 23.52 15.50
N ARG A 23 -18.52 22.68 14.66
CA ARG A 23 -18.11 21.28 14.42
C ARG A 23 -17.18 21.16 13.22
N ALA A 24 -17.40 21.97 12.18
CA ALA A 24 -16.44 22.14 11.09
C ALA A 24 -15.15 22.80 11.63
N ASP A 25 -15.29 23.86 12.43
CA ASP A 25 -14.21 24.48 13.21
C ASP A 25 -13.45 23.45 14.08
N ALA A 26 -14.14 22.46 14.64
CA ALA A 26 -13.52 21.40 15.43
C ALA A 26 -12.76 20.39 14.55
N TYR A 27 -13.30 20.00 13.40
CA TYR A 27 -12.57 19.15 12.45
C TYR A 27 -11.35 19.87 11.85
N GLU A 28 -11.48 21.16 11.53
CA GLU A 28 -10.38 21.99 11.02
C GLU A 28 -9.28 22.21 12.07
N ARG A 29 -9.66 22.37 13.34
CA ARG A 29 -8.71 22.53 14.44
C ARG A 29 -8.10 21.21 14.89
N ASP A 30 -8.92 20.17 15.01
CA ASP A 30 -8.59 18.96 15.78
C ASP A 30 -8.49 17.69 14.92
N GLY A 31 -8.95 17.72 13.66
CA GLY A 31 -9.07 16.53 12.82
C GLY A 31 -10.33 15.70 13.00
N PRO A 32 -10.43 14.53 12.32
CA PRO A 32 -11.25 13.44 12.82
C PRO A 32 -10.91 13.17 14.29
N PRO A 33 -11.89 12.68 15.08
CA PRO A 33 -11.65 12.30 16.45
C PRO A 33 -10.43 11.39 16.56
N PRO A 34 -9.52 11.62 17.52
CA PRO A 34 -8.41 10.71 17.75
C PRO A 34 -8.94 9.31 18.02
N ASP A 35 -8.29 8.33 17.40
CA ASP A 35 -8.57 6.93 17.62
C ASP A 35 -8.49 6.58 19.12
N THR A 36 -9.64 6.23 19.71
CA THR A 36 -9.79 5.97 21.16
C THR A 36 -9.32 4.57 21.59
N ARG A 37 -8.73 3.77 20.69
CA ARG A 37 -8.59 2.31 20.88
C ARG A 37 -7.28 1.83 21.52
N ALA A 38 -6.48 2.71 22.12
CA ALA A 38 -5.28 2.31 22.88
C ALA A 38 -5.40 2.54 24.39
N THR A 39 -6.55 2.21 24.97
CA THR A 39 -6.79 2.48 26.40
C THR A 39 -6.36 1.35 27.34
N ASP A 40 -5.64 0.32 26.88
CA ASP A 40 -5.10 -0.70 27.78
C ASP A 40 -3.60 -1.00 27.53
N GLU A 41 -2.73 -0.23 28.18
CA GLU A 41 -1.27 -0.31 28.05
C GLU A 41 -0.69 -1.67 28.50
N LYS A 42 -1.45 -2.46 29.27
CA LYS A 42 -0.96 -3.72 29.87
C LYS A 42 -1.02 -4.93 28.92
N SER A 43 -1.77 -4.85 27.83
CA SER A 43 -1.87 -5.90 26.79
C SER A 43 -1.51 -5.40 25.38
N ALA A 44 -1.12 -4.14 25.25
CA ALA A 44 -0.78 -3.52 23.97
C ALA A 44 0.55 -4.10 23.43
N GLY A 45 0.55 -4.57 22.17
CA GLY A 45 1.79 -5.03 21.53
C GLY A 45 2.77 -3.90 21.23
N GLU A 46 3.93 -4.25 20.66
CA GLU A 46 5.05 -3.31 20.49
C GLU A 46 4.68 -2.07 19.66
N LEU A 47 3.95 -2.25 18.56
CA LEU A 47 3.47 -1.12 17.75
C LEU A 47 2.55 -0.19 18.56
N ALA A 48 1.58 -0.75 19.28
CA ALA A 48 0.66 0.03 20.10
C ALA A 48 1.38 0.83 21.20
N ARG A 49 2.43 0.27 21.82
CA ARG A 49 3.29 1.00 22.78
C ARG A 49 4.04 2.15 22.13
N ARG A 50 4.59 1.93 20.93
CA ARG A 50 5.30 2.98 20.15
C ARG A 50 4.36 4.11 19.74
N LEU A 51 3.16 3.77 19.26
CA LEU A 51 2.11 4.74 18.94
C LEU A 51 1.66 5.51 20.18
N ALA A 52 1.50 4.85 21.33
CA ALA A 52 1.20 5.52 22.59
C ALA A 52 2.31 6.50 23.00
N ALA A 53 3.59 6.13 22.80
CA ALA A 53 4.71 7.02 23.05
C ALA A 53 4.69 8.25 22.13
N LEU A 54 4.42 8.07 20.84
CA LEU A 54 4.29 9.15 19.85
C LEU A 54 3.12 10.11 20.17
N ARG A 55 2.01 9.59 20.72
CA ARG A 55 0.86 10.42 21.15
C ARG A 55 1.18 11.39 22.27
N ARG A 56 2.26 11.16 23.03
CA ARG A 56 2.71 12.09 24.08
C ARG A 56 3.35 13.34 23.50
N SER A 57 3.69 13.35 22.21
CA SER A 57 4.14 14.54 21.50
C SER A 57 3.02 15.59 21.44
N ALA A 58 3.38 16.86 21.63
CA ALA A 58 2.42 17.95 21.49
C ALA A 58 1.89 18.02 20.05
N ARG A 59 0.56 18.08 19.92
CA ARG A 59 -0.09 18.36 18.63
C ARG A 59 0.46 19.66 18.04
N ARG A 60 0.58 19.71 16.72
CA ARG A 60 0.97 20.90 15.97
C ARG A 60 -0.18 21.37 15.08
N PRO A 61 -0.40 22.68 14.92
CA PRO A 61 -1.33 23.19 13.93
C PRO A 61 -0.96 22.71 12.53
N ILE A 62 -1.97 22.42 11.72
CA ILE A 62 -1.79 21.96 10.35
C ILE A 62 -1.79 23.17 9.43
N ALA A 63 -0.74 23.33 8.63
CA ALA A 63 -0.66 24.42 7.67
C ALA A 63 -1.43 24.09 6.37
N VAL A 64 -2.75 23.91 6.49
CA VAL A 64 -3.63 23.41 5.41
C VAL A 64 -3.42 24.16 4.09
N GLU A 65 -3.47 25.49 4.11
CA GLU A 65 -3.32 26.31 2.90
C GLU A 65 -1.94 26.17 2.23
N LYS A 66 -0.89 26.06 3.06
CA LYS A 66 0.47 25.87 2.57
C LYS A 66 0.61 24.48 1.91
N LEU A 67 0.10 23.45 2.56
CA LEU A 67 0.16 22.06 2.08
C LEU A 67 -0.69 21.86 0.83
N TYR A 68 -1.91 22.40 0.81
CA TYR A 68 -2.79 22.33 -0.35
C TYR A 68 -2.13 22.99 -1.57
N ARG A 69 -1.59 24.21 -1.41
CA ARG A 69 -0.86 24.89 -2.49
C ARG A 69 0.35 24.10 -2.95
N HIS A 70 1.13 23.56 -2.02
CA HIS A 70 2.30 22.75 -2.34
C HIS A 70 1.96 21.59 -3.29
N TRP A 71 0.89 20.86 -3.04
CA TRP A 71 0.47 19.74 -3.91
C TRP A 71 -0.22 20.20 -5.19
N ALA A 72 -1.06 21.25 -5.12
CA ALA A 72 -1.76 21.79 -6.29
C ALA A 72 -0.80 22.44 -7.32
N GLU A 73 0.35 22.96 -6.85
CA GLU A 73 1.37 23.66 -7.64
C GLU A 73 2.70 22.88 -7.71
N HIS A 74 2.69 21.60 -7.34
CA HIS A 74 3.91 20.79 -7.28
C HIS A 74 4.66 20.78 -8.63
N PRO A 75 6.00 20.78 -8.66
CA PRO A 75 6.76 20.81 -9.93
C PRO A 75 6.43 19.67 -10.91
N ARG A 76 5.94 18.54 -10.39
CA ARG A 76 5.52 17.38 -11.20
C ARG A 76 4.09 17.46 -11.74
N ARG A 77 3.34 18.53 -11.42
CA ARG A 77 1.91 18.68 -11.73
C ARG A 77 1.58 18.48 -13.20
N ASP A 78 2.37 19.04 -14.11
CA ASP A 78 2.06 18.96 -15.54
C ASP A 78 2.26 17.55 -16.10
N VAL A 79 3.34 16.87 -15.70
CA VAL A 79 3.60 15.46 -16.03
C VAL A 79 2.49 14.56 -15.49
N VAL A 80 2.10 14.76 -14.22
CA VAL A 80 1.02 13.98 -13.60
C VAL A 80 -0.33 14.28 -14.27
N ARG A 81 -0.61 15.52 -14.67
CA ARG A 81 -1.88 15.89 -15.33
C ARG A 81 -2.11 15.10 -16.62
N GLU A 82 -1.06 14.83 -17.39
CA GLU A 82 -1.14 14.04 -18.62
C GLU A 82 -1.64 12.60 -18.36
N LEU A 83 -1.36 12.06 -17.17
CA LEU A 83 -1.79 10.73 -16.76
C LEU A 83 -3.28 10.64 -16.40
N PHE A 84 -3.96 11.77 -16.19
CA PHE A 84 -5.36 11.85 -15.72
C PHE A 84 -6.23 12.75 -16.61
N PRO A 85 -6.40 12.39 -17.90
CA PRO A 85 -7.26 13.15 -18.80
C PRO A 85 -8.69 13.19 -18.28
N MET A 86 -9.35 14.32 -18.50
CA MET A 86 -10.74 14.51 -18.08
C MET A 86 -11.68 13.61 -18.88
N LEU A 87 -12.49 12.82 -18.17
CA LEU A 87 -13.51 11.97 -18.78
C LEU A 87 -14.65 12.82 -19.38
N LYS A 88 -14.68 12.90 -20.70
CA LYS A 88 -15.73 13.58 -21.48
C LYS A 88 -16.78 12.59 -21.99
N GLY A 89 -18.03 13.04 -22.05
CA GLY A 89 -19.15 12.30 -22.66
C GLY A 89 -19.91 11.39 -21.68
N THR A 90 -21.24 11.50 -21.70
CA THR A 90 -22.14 10.76 -20.81
C THR A 90 -22.17 9.26 -21.11
N GLU A 91 -22.13 8.87 -22.38
CA GLU A 91 -22.14 7.47 -22.81
C GLU A 91 -20.89 6.71 -22.32
N ARG A 92 -19.70 7.31 -22.49
CA ARG A 92 -18.45 6.72 -22.04
C ARG A 92 -18.42 6.57 -20.51
N ARG A 93 -18.89 7.58 -19.78
CA ARG A 93 -19.02 7.51 -18.31
C ARG A 93 -19.98 6.40 -17.90
N ALA A 94 -21.13 6.25 -18.57
CA ALA A 94 -22.08 5.18 -18.30
C ALA A 94 -21.49 3.78 -18.60
N ALA A 95 -20.70 3.64 -19.67
CA ALA A 95 -20.02 2.40 -20.00
C ALA A 95 -18.98 2.01 -18.95
N LEU A 96 -18.12 2.96 -18.54
CA LEU A 96 -17.13 2.73 -17.49
C LEU A 96 -17.79 2.45 -16.13
N ARG A 97 -18.88 3.13 -15.79
CA ARG A 97 -19.63 2.83 -14.55
C ARG A 97 -20.19 1.40 -14.55
N ARG A 98 -20.67 0.90 -15.70
CA ARG A 98 -21.08 -0.52 -15.82
C ARG A 98 -19.91 -1.49 -15.67
N GLU A 99 -18.73 -1.13 -16.18
CA GLU A 99 -17.51 -1.92 -16.02
C GLU A 99 -17.07 -1.98 -14.55
N VAL A 100 -16.94 -0.81 -13.90
CA VAL A 100 -16.64 -0.71 -12.46
C VAL A 100 -17.64 -1.50 -11.62
N GLY A 101 -18.93 -1.44 -11.98
CA GLY A 101 -19.99 -2.18 -11.32
C GLY A 101 -19.90 -3.71 -11.40
N ARG A 102 -19.04 -4.25 -12.28
CA ARG A 102 -18.81 -5.70 -12.45
C ARG A 102 -17.46 -6.16 -11.91
N VAL A 103 -16.67 -5.24 -11.36
CA VAL A 103 -15.39 -5.59 -10.74
C VAL A 103 -15.67 -6.45 -9.53
N ARG A 104 -15.00 -7.60 -9.45
CA ARG A 104 -15.09 -8.52 -8.33
C ARG A 104 -13.91 -8.28 -7.40
N VAL A 105 -14.18 -8.22 -6.11
CA VAL A 105 -13.17 -8.08 -5.06
C VAL A 105 -13.41 -9.13 -3.99
N ARG A 106 -12.33 -9.53 -3.31
CA ARG A 106 -12.40 -10.45 -2.18
C ARG A 106 -12.58 -9.67 -0.89
N SER A 107 -13.49 -10.12 -0.03
CA SER A 107 -13.58 -9.66 1.35
C SER A 107 -12.47 -10.26 2.21
N THR A 108 -12.26 -9.73 3.41
CA THR A 108 -11.37 -10.31 4.42
C THR A 108 -11.79 -11.75 4.74
N SER A 109 -13.09 -12.06 4.68
CA SER A 109 -13.66 -13.41 4.85
C SER A 109 -13.47 -14.35 3.64
N GLY A 110 -12.65 -13.98 2.66
CA GLY A 110 -12.39 -14.77 1.46
C GLY A 110 -13.51 -14.79 0.40
N HIS A 111 -14.72 -14.30 0.71
CA HIS A 111 -15.85 -14.25 -0.22
C HIS A 111 -15.64 -13.23 -1.33
N VAL A 112 -15.95 -13.62 -2.57
CA VAL A 112 -15.88 -12.76 -3.76
C VAL A 112 -17.20 -12.03 -3.98
N VAL A 113 -17.17 -10.69 -3.97
CA VAL A 113 -18.34 -9.82 -4.11
C VAL A 113 -18.14 -8.77 -5.21
N ASP A 114 -19.23 -8.19 -5.72
CA ASP A 114 -19.14 -7.03 -6.62
C ASP A 114 -18.69 -5.79 -5.84
N LEU A 115 -17.63 -5.13 -6.29
CA LEU A 115 -17.06 -3.96 -5.62
C LEU A 115 -18.09 -2.85 -5.42
N ALA A 116 -18.90 -2.55 -6.44
CA ALA A 116 -19.92 -1.51 -6.33
C ALA A 116 -21.03 -1.88 -5.33
N THR A 117 -21.31 -3.17 -5.14
CA THR A 117 -22.24 -3.63 -4.10
C THR A 117 -21.60 -3.44 -2.74
N LYS A 118 -20.36 -3.90 -2.56
CA LYS A 118 -19.61 -3.72 -1.32
C LYS A 118 -19.50 -2.26 -0.88
N VAL A 119 -19.18 -1.34 -1.80
CA VAL A 119 -19.11 0.10 -1.52
C VAL A 119 -20.46 0.68 -1.09
N ARG A 120 -21.58 0.21 -1.65
CA ARG A 120 -22.93 0.69 -1.31
C ARG A 120 -23.48 0.12 -0.02
N GLU A 121 -23.11 -1.12 0.30
CA GLU A 121 -23.60 -1.86 1.45
C GLU A 121 -22.68 -1.73 2.67
N CYS A 122 -21.55 -1.01 2.53
CA CYS A 122 -20.62 -0.77 3.63
C CYS A 122 -21.26 0.13 4.70
N ASP A 123 -21.38 -0.38 5.92
CA ASP A 123 -21.98 0.33 7.06
C ASP A 123 -21.14 1.53 7.49
N ALA A 124 -19.85 1.53 7.14
CA ALA A 124 -18.91 2.61 7.41
C ALA A 124 -18.98 3.74 6.37
N LEU A 125 -19.96 3.75 5.45
CA LEU A 125 -20.17 4.80 4.44
C LEU A 125 -21.62 5.27 4.40
N THR A 126 -21.87 6.52 4.01
CA THR A 126 -23.21 6.96 3.61
C THR A 126 -23.37 6.88 2.08
N PRO A 127 -24.60 6.97 1.55
CA PRO A 127 -24.83 6.96 0.10
C PRO A 127 -24.05 8.03 -0.67
N LEU A 128 -23.76 9.18 -0.05
CA LEU A 128 -22.99 10.25 -0.68
C LEU A 128 -21.54 9.84 -0.89
N GLU A 129 -20.89 9.30 0.15
CA GLU A 129 -19.51 8.83 0.06
C GLU A 129 -19.39 7.63 -0.88
N SER A 130 -20.30 6.65 -0.78
CA SER A 130 -20.34 5.50 -1.71
C SER A 130 -20.43 5.96 -3.17
N GLN A 131 -21.26 6.97 -3.46
CA GLN A 131 -21.41 7.51 -4.80
C GLN A 131 -20.13 8.20 -5.29
N ARG A 132 -19.48 9.02 -4.44
CA ARG A 132 -18.25 9.73 -4.78
C ARG A 132 -17.08 8.75 -5.03
N ILE A 133 -16.94 7.71 -4.20
CA ILE A 133 -15.95 6.63 -4.39
C ILE A 133 -16.11 5.99 -5.78
N VAL A 134 -17.32 5.60 -6.16
CA VAL A 134 -17.58 4.99 -7.48
C VAL A 134 -17.26 5.97 -8.61
N ASP A 135 -17.57 7.26 -8.45
CA ASP A 135 -17.33 8.27 -9.48
C ASP A 135 -15.85 8.58 -9.69
N VAL A 136 -15.08 8.67 -8.62
CA VAL A 136 -13.62 8.81 -8.68
C VAL A 136 -13.02 7.57 -9.34
N LEU A 137 -13.47 6.37 -8.96
CA LEU A 137 -12.97 5.12 -9.54
C LEU A 137 -13.24 5.01 -11.05
N VAL A 138 -14.38 5.54 -11.52
CA VAL A 138 -14.70 5.64 -12.95
C VAL A 138 -13.74 6.57 -13.69
N ASP A 139 -13.40 7.73 -13.12
CA ASP A 139 -12.42 8.66 -13.69
C ASP A 139 -11.01 8.06 -13.69
N LEU A 140 -10.62 7.33 -12.65
CA LEU A 140 -9.33 6.61 -12.62
C LEU A 140 -9.28 5.47 -13.63
N ARG A 141 -10.36 4.68 -13.76
CA ARG A 141 -10.44 3.63 -14.79
C ARG A 141 -10.34 4.22 -16.20
N HIS A 142 -10.92 5.40 -16.43
CA HIS A 142 -10.74 6.12 -17.68
C HIS A 142 -9.26 6.43 -17.93
N ALA A 143 -8.58 7.00 -16.93
CA ALA A 143 -7.18 7.41 -17.01
C ALA A 143 -6.27 6.23 -17.36
N TRP A 144 -6.37 5.10 -16.64
CA TRP A 144 -5.60 3.88 -16.94
C TRP A 144 -5.86 3.34 -18.35
N LYS A 145 -7.12 3.36 -18.81
CA LYS A 145 -7.47 2.90 -20.17
C LYS A 145 -6.95 3.78 -21.30
N THR A 146 -6.58 5.03 -21.01
CA THR A 146 -6.06 5.97 -22.02
C THR A 146 -4.54 5.95 -22.15
N ARG A 147 -3.84 5.25 -21.28
CA ARG A 147 -2.38 5.13 -21.31
C ARG A 147 -2.00 3.99 -22.25
N ASP A 148 -1.66 4.33 -23.49
CA ASP A 148 -1.40 3.36 -24.56
C ASP A 148 -0.02 2.67 -24.43
N ALA A 149 0.92 3.28 -23.69
CA ALA A 149 2.32 2.84 -23.66
C ALA A 149 2.61 1.65 -22.69
N ASP A 150 1.72 1.39 -21.73
CA ASP A 150 2.01 0.48 -20.60
C ASP A 150 0.80 -0.39 -20.20
N ALA A 151 -0.05 -0.76 -21.16
CA ALA A 151 -1.34 -1.44 -20.91
C ALA A 151 -1.27 -2.63 -19.95
N GLY A 152 -0.18 -3.41 -19.94
CA GLY A 152 0.01 -4.52 -19.00
C GLY A 152 0.35 -4.09 -17.56
N TYR A 153 1.08 -2.97 -17.39
CA TYR A 153 1.45 -2.43 -16.08
C TYR A 153 0.27 -1.70 -15.44
N ASP A 154 -0.47 -0.91 -16.22
CA ASP A 154 -1.66 -0.21 -15.75
C ASP A 154 -2.81 -1.17 -15.37
N ASP A 155 -2.95 -2.31 -16.05
CA ASP A 155 -3.95 -3.32 -15.65
C ASP A 155 -3.60 -3.97 -14.31
N ILE A 156 -2.31 -4.19 -14.01
CA ILE A 156 -1.85 -4.66 -12.70
C ILE A 156 -2.16 -3.62 -11.62
N ASN A 157 -1.84 -2.36 -11.86
CA ASN A 157 -2.10 -1.27 -10.89
C ASN A 157 -3.62 -1.08 -10.66
N TRP A 158 -4.43 -1.19 -11.72
CA TRP A 158 -5.89 -1.18 -11.61
C TRP A 158 -6.41 -2.30 -10.71
N ARG A 159 -5.97 -3.54 -10.94
CA ARG A 159 -6.40 -4.70 -10.14
C ARG A 159 -5.97 -4.57 -8.68
N HIS A 160 -4.75 -4.07 -8.46
CA HIS A 160 -4.22 -3.79 -7.13
C HIS A 160 -5.10 -2.78 -6.39
N ALA A 161 -5.36 -1.61 -6.99
CA ALA A 161 -6.18 -0.57 -6.40
C ALA A 161 -7.60 -1.07 -6.05
N VAL A 162 -8.25 -1.84 -6.94
CA VAL A 162 -9.60 -2.36 -6.62
C VAL A 162 -9.59 -3.41 -5.52
N ALA A 163 -8.56 -4.25 -5.44
CA ALA A 163 -8.39 -5.20 -4.35
C ALA A 163 -8.20 -4.49 -3.00
N GLU A 164 -7.41 -3.42 -2.98
CA GLU A 164 -7.20 -2.60 -1.77
C GLU A 164 -8.47 -1.95 -1.29
N ILE A 165 -9.29 -1.37 -2.17
CA ILE A 165 -10.60 -0.81 -1.79
C ILE A 165 -11.43 -1.88 -1.08
N GLY A 166 -11.42 -3.12 -1.59
CA GLY A 166 -12.08 -4.25 -0.96
C GLY A 166 -11.62 -4.47 0.49
N GLN A 167 -10.32 -4.46 0.74
CA GLN A 167 -9.74 -4.66 2.08
C GLN A 167 -9.97 -3.46 2.99
N ILE A 168 -9.86 -2.22 2.48
CA ILE A 168 -10.07 -0.99 3.26
C ILE A 168 -11.48 -0.93 3.81
N LEU A 169 -12.50 -1.32 3.04
CA LEU A 169 -13.88 -1.29 3.51
C LEU A 169 -14.09 -2.25 4.70
N ASP A 170 -13.53 -3.45 4.63
CA ASP A 170 -13.63 -4.42 5.73
C ASP A 170 -12.86 -3.92 6.97
N ILE A 171 -11.64 -3.40 6.76
CA ILE A 171 -10.82 -2.82 7.81
C ILE A 171 -11.54 -1.62 8.44
N ALA A 172 -12.20 -0.78 7.65
CA ALA A 172 -12.90 0.41 8.11
C ALA A 172 -14.10 0.05 9.01
N GLU A 173 -14.89 -0.95 8.62
CA GLU A 173 -15.99 -1.48 9.43
C GLU A 173 -15.50 -2.09 10.74
N GLN A 174 -14.48 -2.96 10.66
CA GLN A 174 -13.86 -3.56 11.84
C GLN A 174 -13.24 -2.50 12.77
N ASN A 175 -12.73 -1.40 12.18
CA ASN A 175 -12.14 -0.29 12.91
C ASN A 175 -13.16 0.70 13.46
N GLY A 176 -14.43 0.65 13.02
CA GLY A 176 -15.42 1.68 13.33
C GLY A 176 -15.00 3.07 12.80
N LEU A 177 -14.37 3.12 11.62
CA LEU A 177 -14.03 4.40 11.00
C LEU A 177 -15.30 5.19 10.67
N THR A 178 -15.21 6.51 10.83
CA THR A 178 -16.29 7.41 10.41
C THR A 178 -16.44 7.39 8.88
N PRO A 179 -17.61 7.72 8.31
CA PRO A 179 -17.81 7.79 6.86
C PRO A 179 -16.76 8.61 6.10
N VAL A 180 -16.36 9.74 6.66
CA VAL A 180 -15.31 10.58 6.05
C VAL A 180 -13.95 9.93 6.11
N ALA A 181 -13.56 9.33 7.24
CA ALA A 181 -12.29 8.62 7.37
C ALA A 181 -12.23 7.37 6.47
N THR A 182 -13.35 6.64 6.34
CA THR A 182 -13.48 5.51 5.41
C THR A 182 -13.32 5.97 3.98
N GLU A 183 -14.03 7.03 3.57
CA GLU A 183 -13.89 7.58 2.23
C GLU A 183 -12.46 8.10 1.97
N ASP A 184 -11.86 8.83 2.92
CA ASP A 184 -10.51 9.35 2.77
C ASP A 184 -9.47 8.23 2.63
N ALA A 185 -9.62 7.12 3.37
CA ALA A 185 -8.76 5.94 3.22
C ALA A 185 -8.93 5.29 1.83
N VAL A 186 -10.18 5.11 1.39
CA VAL A 186 -10.48 4.54 0.07
C VAL A 186 -9.92 5.42 -1.05
N LEU A 187 -10.12 6.74 -0.97
CA LEU A 187 -9.59 7.69 -1.96
C LEU A 187 -8.07 7.74 -1.92
N ALA A 188 -7.43 7.66 -0.75
CA ALA A 188 -5.98 7.61 -0.64
C ALA A 188 -5.40 6.36 -1.33
N SER A 189 -5.95 5.17 -1.07
CA SER A 189 -5.54 3.94 -1.78
C SER A 189 -5.81 4.00 -3.28
N MET A 190 -6.92 4.59 -3.70
CA MET A 190 -7.18 4.78 -5.13
C MET A 190 -6.07 5.56 -5.84
N PHE A 191 -5.46 6.54 -5.17
CA PHE A 191 -4.43 7.41 -5.75
C PHE A 191 -2.99 6.99 -5.44
N SER A 192 -2.76 6.11 -4.43
CA SER A 192 -1.41 5.69 -3.99
C SER A 192 -0.56 5.14 -5.15
N ASP A 193 -1.16 4.25 -5.94
CA ASP A 193 -0.54 3.61 -7.11
C ASP A 193 -1.09 4.13 -8.46
N ALA A 194 -2.03 5.08 -8.47
CA ALA A 194 -2.66 5.55 -9.71
C ALA A 194 -1.70 6.24 -10.70
N ALA A 195 -0.66 6.88 -10.18
CA ALA A 195 0.39 7.54 -10.97
C ALA A 195 1.69 6.71 -11.03
N LYS A 196 1.63 5.43 -10.67
CA LYS A 196 2.79 4.53 -10.69
C LYS A 196 3.12 4.10 -12.10
N LEU A 197 4.37 4.29 -12.47
CA LEU A 197 4.99 3.95 -13.73
C LEU A 197 6.24 3.10 -13.44
N LYS A 198 6.74 2.36 -14.43
CA LYS A 198 7.94 1.51 -14.28
C LYS A 198 9.17 2.29 -13.75
N GLY A 199 9.26 3.58 -14.06
CA GLY A 199 10.42 4.42 -13.73
C GLY A 199 10.33 5.21 -12.42
N ASN A 200 9.18 5.23 -11.72
CA ASN A 200 9.00 6.09 -10.55
C ASN A 200 8.75 5.32 -9.24
N PHE A 201 9.19 4.05 -9.13
CA PHE A 201 8.94 3.22 -7.94
C PHE A 201 9.25 3.90 -6.60
N LEU A 202 10.34 4.65 -6.46
CA LEU A 202 10.63 5.33 -5.18
C LEU A 202 9.76 6.57 -4.93
N THR A 203 9.18 7.18 -5.97
CA THR A 203 8.49 8.50 -5.88
C THR A 203 7.03 8.47 -6.32
N HIS A 204 6.46 7.30 -6.63
CA HIS A 204 5.08 7.16 -7.10
C HIS A 204 4.04 7.72 -6.12
N HIS A 205 4.29 7.62 -4.81
CA HIS A 205 3.43 8.21 -3.78
C HIS A 205 3.38 9.75 -3.86
N ILE A 206 4.48 10.42 -4.23
CA ILE A 206 4.48 11.87 -4.50
C ILE A 206 3.59 12.16 -5.71
N ASP A 207 3.76 11.38 -6.79
CA ASP A 207 2.94 11.55 -8.01
C ASP A 207 1.46 11.25 -7.75
N GLY A 208 1.16 10.30 -6.86
CA GLY A 208 -0.17 9.97 -6.36
C GLY A 208 -0.79 11.11 -5.55
N ALA A 209 -0.04 11.74 -4.65
CA ALA A 209 -0.49 12.89 -3.88
C ALA A 209 -0.78 14.10 -4.80
N VAL A 210 0.07 14.33 -5.80
CA VAL A 210 -0.16 15.35 -6.85
C VAL A 210 -1.40 15.01 -7.68
N ALA A 211 -1.60 13.74 -8.03
CA ALA A 211 -2.78 13.30 -8.76
C ALA A 211 -4.07 13.52 -7.96
N ALA A 212 -4.06 13.20 -6.67
CA ALA A 212 -5.19 13.44 -5.77
C ALA A 212 -5.53 14.94 -5.70
N ALA A 213 -4.53 15.81 -5.51
CA ALA A 213 -4.72 17.26 -5.50
C ALA A 213 -5.25 17.83 -6.84
N LEU A 214 -4.97 17.15 -7.97
CA LEU A 214 -5.44 17.54 -9.30
C LEU A 214 -6.86 17.04 -9.63
N VAL A 215 -7.21 15.84 -9.15
CA VAL A 215 -8.44 15.14 -9.58
C VAL A 215 -9.56 15.29 -8.55
N LEU A 216 -9.26 15.23 -7.25
CA LEU A 216 -10.29 15.33 -6.20
C LEU A 216 -11.09 16.64 -6.22
N PRO A 217 -10.55 17.81 -6.62
CA PRO A 217 -11.35 19.03 -6.74
C PRO A 217 -12.51 18.95 -7.75
N ARG A 218 -12.58 17.90 -8.57
CA ARG A 218 -13.72 17.61 -9.46
C ARG A 218 -14.91 17.00 -8.70
N PHE A 219 -14.68 16.46 -7.51
CA PHE A 219 -15.62 15.65 -6.73
C PHE A 219 -15.80 16.15 -5.28
N VAL A 220 -14.83 16.92 -4.79
CA VAL A 220 -14.81 17.56 -3.49
C VAL A 220 -14.79 19.07 -3.73
N ASP A 221 -15.75 19.79 -3.15
CA ASP A 221 -15.76 21.25 -3.19
C ASP A 221 -14.66 21.78 -2.26
N VAL A 222 -13.56 22.25 -2.86
CA VAL A 222 -12.39 22.78 -2.15
C VAL A 222 -12.57 24.22 -1.68
N GLU A 223 -13.60 24.94 -2.15
CA GLU A 223 -13.90 26.30 -1.68
C GLU A 223 -14.84 26.28 -0.48
N ARG A 224 -15.52 25.14 -0.24
CA ARG A 224 -16.27 24.90 0.99
C ARG A 224 -15.33 24.66 2.18
N GLU A 225 -15.76 25.11 3.35
CA GLU A 225 -15.12 24.85 4.65
C GLU A 225 -14.73 23.36 4.82
N GLY A 226 -13.49 23.12 5.25
CA GLY A 226 -12.90 21.78 5.35
C GLY A 226 -12.50 21.10 4.02
N GLY A 227 -12.89 21.63 2.86
CA GLY A 227 -12.65 20.99 1.55
C GLY A 227 -11.16 20.81 1.22
N ARG A 228 -10.34 21.85 1.42
CA ARG A 228 -8.87 21.77 1.24
C ARG A 228 -8.20 20.89 2.29
N ALA A 229 -8.64 20.97 3.55
CA ALA A 229 -8.12 20.13 4.64
C ALA A 229 -8.32 18.64 4.32
N ARG A 230 -9.46 18.30 3.71
CA ARG A 230 -9.76 16.95 3.25
C ARG A 230 -8.81 16.48 2.14
N VAL A 231 -8.57 17.30 1.12
CA VAL A 231 -7.60 16.96 0.06
C VAL A 231 -6.20 16.80 0.65
N VAL A 232 -5.78 17.68 1.56
CA VAL A 232 -4.49 17.56 2.27
C VAL A 232 -4.41 16.27 3.06
N ALA A 233 -5.46 15.89 3.78
CA ALA A 233 -5.52 14.64 4.54
C ALA A 233 -5.32 13.41 3.64
N ILE A 234 -6.01 13.37 2.50
CA ILE A 234 -5.86 12.28 1.51
C ILE A 234 -4.45 12.27 0.91
N CYS A 235 -3.90 13.43 0.52
CA CYS A 235 -2.52 13.54 0.05
C CYS A 235 -1.51 13.00 1.08
N GLN A 236 -1.70 13.31 2.37
CA GLN A 236 -0.80 12.82 3.42
C GLN A 236 -0.94 11.30 3.62
N ALA A 237 -2.15 10.75 3.63
CA ALA A 237 -2.35 9.31 3.68
C ALA A 237 -1.71 8.59 2.49
N ILE A 238 -1.74 9.20 1.30
CA ILE A 238 -1.01 8.71 0.13
C ILE A 238 0.50 8.75 0.34
N LEU A 239 1.08 9.80 0.93
CA LEU A 239 2.52 9.83 1.16
C LEU A 239 2.96 8.80 2.20
N GLU A 240 2.14 8.61 3.23
CA GLU A 240 2.41 7.75 4.39
C GLU A 240 2.26 6.26 4.09
N HIS A 241 1.61 5.84 2.99
CA HIS A 241 1.41 4.41 2.69
C HIS A 241 2.72 3.65 2.43
N GLN A 242 3.77 4.35 1.98
CA GLN A 242 5.04 3.74 1.58
C GLN A 242 5.88 3.21 2.78
N VAL A 243 5.35 3.28 4.01
CA VAL A 243 6.02 2.75 5.21
C VAL A 243 5.99 1.22 5.31
N GLY A 244 5.12 0.54 4.55
CA GLY A 244 5.03 -0.92 4.52
C GLY A 244 5.60 -1.51 3.23
N PRO A 245 6.41 -2.58 3.28
CA PRO A 245 7.18 -3.13 4.40
C PRO A 245 8.45 -2.30 4.68
N PRO A 246 8.73 -1.92 5.94
CA PRO A 246 9.72 -0.88 6.25
C PRO A 246 11.17 -1.24 5.95
N ARG A 247 11.64 -2.45 6.27
CA ARG A 247 13.02 -2.89 5.96
C ARG A 247 13.20 -3.09 4.45
N PHE A 248 12.21 -3.66 3.78
CA PHE A 248 12.21 -3.76 2.32
C PHE A 248 12.34 -2.36 1.69
N MET A 249 11.52 -1.40 2.15
CA MET A 249 11.57 -0.03 1.65
C MET A 249 12.88 0.69 1.98
N ALA A 250 13.44 0.49 3.17
CA ALA A 250 14.76 1.01 3.54
C ALA A 250 15.85 0.52 2.58
N GLN A 251 15.80 -0.76 2.23
CA GLN A 251 16.75 -1.36 1.30
C GLN A 251 16.55 -0.88 -0.14
N MET A 252 15.31 -0.68 -0.58
CA MET A 252 15.03 -0.11 -1.90
C MET A 252 15.58 1.31 -2.04
N VAL A 253 15.42 2.13 -1.00
CA VAL A 253 16.00 3.47 -0.94
C VAL A 253 17.52 3.39 -0.93
N ARG A 254 18.12 2.51 -0.12
CA ARG A 254 19.57 2.27 -0.08
C ARG A 254 20.12 1.96 -1.48
N MET A 255 19.52 1.00 -2.18
CA MET A 255 19.95 0.60 -3.52
C MET A 255 19.84 1.76 -4.53
N GLY A 256 18.75 2.55 -4.45
CA GLY A 256 18.59 3.74 -5.29
C GLY A 256 19.68 4.78 -5.05
N ILE A 257 20.03 5.02 -3.78
CA ILE A 257 21.09 5.95 -3.39
C ILE A 257 22.47 5.45 -3.82
N GLU A 258 22.79 4.18 -3.59
CA GLU A 258 24.06 3.58 -3.99
C GLU A 258 24.25 3.61 -5.53
N GLU A 259 23.18 3.38 -6.30
CA GLU A 259 23.20 3.52 -7.75
C GLU A 259 23.45 4.98 -8.16
N ALA A 260 22.70 5.93 -7.57
CA ALA A 260 22.87 7.34 -7.84
C ALA A 260 24.31 7.81 -7.48
N ALA A 261 24.87 7.33 -6.38
CA ALA A 261 26.24 7.63 -5.95
C ALA A 261 27.26 7.11 -6.96
N ARG A 262 27.07 5.91 -7.48
CA ARG A 262 27.94 5.33 -8.52
C ARG A 262 27.89 6.15 -9.81
N GLN A 263 26.73 6.68 -10.17
CA GLN A 263 26.54 7.47 -11.40
C GLN A 263 27.01 8.92 -11.26
N GLN A 264 26.80 9.55 -10.10
CA GLN A 264 26.99 10.99 -9.89
C GLN A 264 28.24 11.33 -9.05
N GLY A 265 28.82 10.36 -8.35
CA GLY A 265 30.07 10.53 -7.60
C GLY A 265 29.95 11.32 -6.29
N PHE A 266 28.93 11.04 -5.47
CA PHE A 266 28.75 11.67 -4.15
C PHE A 266 29.03 10.70 -2.98
N PRO A 267 29.40 11.20 -1.78
CA PRO A 267 29.69 10.35 -0.61
C PRO A 267 28.43 9.75 0.01
N LEU A 268 28.54 8.56 0.59
CA LEU A 268 27.43 7.82 1.24
C LEU A 268 27.34 8.09 2.76
N ASP A 269 27.88 9.21 3.23
CA ASP A 269 27.87 9.57 4.65
C ASP A 269 26.43 9.74 5.16
N GLY A 270 26.05 8.94 6.16
CA GLY A 270 24.69 8.95 6.73
C GLY A 270 23.74 7.88 6.17
N LEU A 271 24.17 7.08 5.19
CA LEU A 271 23.33 6.04 4.56
C LEU A 271 22.79 5.02 5.57
N GLU A 272 23.63 4.55 6.50
CA GLU A 272 23.21 3.61 7.54
C GLU A 272 22.21 4.20 8.53
N GLY A 273 22.34 5.50 8.86
CA GLY A 273 21.39 6.23 9.70
C GLY A 273 20.02 6.39 9.03
N LEU A 274 20.03 6.78 7.75
CA LEU A 274 18.82 6.86 6.94
C LEU A 274 18.13 5.50 6.82
N HIS A 275 18.89 4.44 6.50
CA HIS A 275 18.38 3.08 6.39
C HIS A 275 17.73 2.62 7.71
N ALA A 276 18.40 2.82 8.84
CA ALA A 276 17.88 2.44 10.16
C ALA A 276 16.57 3.18 10.50
N LYS A 277 16.42 4.44 10.10
CA LYS A 277 15.21 5.23 10.35
C LYS A 277 14.03 4.78 9.48
N ILE A 278 14.28 4.51 8.20
CA ILE A 278 13.23 4.00 7.29
C ILE A 278 12.78 2.60 7.71
N ALA A 279 13.71 1.75 8.15
CA ALA A 279 13.43 0.39 8.61
C ALA A 279 12.66 0.31 9.94
N ASP A 280 12.52 1.44 10.66
CA ASP A 280 11.78 1.52 11.91
C ASP A 280 10.97 2.84 12.00
N PRO A 281 9.90 2.99 11.19
CA PRO A 281 9.24 4.27 10.96
C PRO A 281 8.34 4.72 12.12
N PHE A 282 8.02 3.83 13.07
CA PHE A 282 7.24 4.14 14.27
C PHE A 282 8.08 4.32 15.53
N ASN A 283 9.40 4.30 15.40
CA ASN A 283 10.27 4.59 16.53
C ASN A 283 10.05 6.06 16.99
N PRO A 284 9.70 6.30 18.27
CA PRO A 284 9.47 7.65 18.79
C PRO A 284 10.68 8.59 18.68
N ASP A 285 11.90 8.06 18.56
CA ASP A 285 13.11 8.85 18.36
C ASP A 285 13.32 9.21 16.89
N HIS A 286 12.68 8.48 15.96
CA HIS A 286 12.78 8.69 14.53
C HIS A 286 11.62 9.52 13.97
N LEU A 287 10.38 9.26 14.38
CA LEU A 287 9.21 9.94 13.82
C LEU A 287 8.84 11.20 14.60
N VAL A 288 8.72 12.33 13.90
CA VAL A 288 8.41 13.63 14.49
C VAL A 288 7.31 14.35 13.70
N LEU A 289 6.65 15.33 14.33
CA LEU A 289 5.77 16.26 13.63
C LEU A 289 6.59 17.39 13.00
N HIS A 290 6.45 17.56 11.69
CA HIS A 290 6.96 18.71 10.95
C HIS A 290 6.35 20.03 11.47
N ALA A 291 6.98 21.16 11.16
CA ALA A 291 6.47 22.48 11.55
C ALA A 291 5.05 22.76 11.00
N ASP A 292 4.72 22.16 9.86
CA ASP A 292 3.42 22.29 9.19
C ASP A 292 2.37 21.25 9.63
N GLY A 293 2.68 20.44 10.65
CA GLY A 293 1.70 19.56 11.32
C GLY A 293 1.55 18.14 10.77
N TYR A 294 2.41 17.69 9.85
CA TYR A 294 2.43 16.32 9.31
C TYR A 294 3.58 15.47 9.87
N GLY A 295 3.47 14.14 9.80
CA GLY A 295 4.48 13.21 10.32
C GLY A 295 5.62 12.94 9.32
N VAL A 296 6.86 12.99 9.81
CA VAL A 296 8.07 12.71 9.01
C VAL A 296 9.17 12.08 9.84
N LEU A 297 10.08 11.34 9.21
CA LEU A 297 11.31 10.93 9.87
C LEU A 297 12.23 12.13 10.14
N LYS A 298 12.81 12.12 11.33
CA LYS A 298 13.80 13.08 11.83
C LYS A 298 15.15 12.78 11.19
N LEU A 299 15.34 13.36 10.01
CA LEU A 299 16.59 13.25 9.28
C LEU A 299 17.56 14.38 9.67
N ASP A 300 18.86 14.13 9.63
CA ASP A 300 19.88 15.17 9.65
C ASP A 300 20.14 15.73 8.23
N GLU A 301 21.09 16.65 8.09
CA GLU A 301 21.39 17.27 6.78
C GLU A 301 21.97 16.28 5.77
N ARG A 302 22.77 15.31 6.22
CA ARG A 302 23.42 14.32 5.36
C ARG A 302 22.39 13.31 4.86
N GLU A 303 21.55 12.81 5.76
CA GLU A 303 20.45 11.90 5.43
C GLU A 303 19.44 12.54 4.46
N ARG A 304 19.09 13.83 4.66
CA ARG A 304 18.26 14.57 3.70
C ARG A 304 18.92 14.71 2.33
N ALA A 305 20.21 15.00 2.28
CA ALA A 305 20.94 15.12 1.02
C ALA A 305 20.95 13.79 0.24
N LEU A 306 21.17 12.66 0.93
CA LEU A 306 21.10 11.33 0.31
C LEU A 306 19.71 11.04 -0.26
N LEU A 307 18.66 11.33 0.50
CA LEU A 307 17.28 11.11 0.09
C LEU A 307 16.90 11.94 -1.17
N ALA A 308 17.42 13.15 -1.27
CA ALA A 308 17.20 14.02 -2.43
C ALA A 308 17.76 13.43 -3.74
N HIS A 309 18.84 12.62 -3.70
CA HIS A 309 19.41 11.98 -4.89
C HIS A 309 18.48 10.93 -5.52
N VAL A 310 17.51 10.40 -4.76
CA VAL A 310 16.46 9.50 -5.27
C VAL A 310 15.13 10.20 -5.49
N GLY A 311 15.12 11.54 -5.48
CA GLY A 311 13.95 12.36 -5.78
C GLY A 311 12.94 12.45 -4.63
N LEU A 312 13.38 12.21 -3.40
CA LEU A 312 12.58 12.28 -2.18
C LEU A 312 13.05 13.46 -1.32
N ASP A 313 12.11 14.28 -0.87
CA ASP A 313 12.39 15.46 -0.04
C ASP A 313 12.28 15.18 1.47
N ALA A 314 11.42 14.23 1.82
CA ALA A 314 11.24 13.70 3.15
C ALA A 314 10.81 12.23 3.08
N TRP A 315 10.92 11.54 4.21
CA TRP A 315 10.24 10.27 4.42
C TRP A 315 9.03 10.51 5.30
N TYR A 316 7.84 10.45 4.71
CA TYR A 316 6.57 10.69 5.38
C TYR A 316 6.18 9.46 6.21
N GLY A 317 5.58 9.69 7.38
CA GLY A 317 5.19 8.59 8.26
C GLY A 317 3.94 8.94 9.07
N PRO A 318 3.03 7.96 9.28
CA PRO A 318 1.76 8.20 9.95
C PRO A 318 1.99 8.50 11.44
N HIS A 319 1.75 9.74 11.85
CA HIS A 319 1.91 10.14 13.25
C HIS A 319 0.55 10.13 13.96
N PRO A 320 0.37 9.46 15.12
CA PRO A 320 -0.94 9.27 15.78
C PRO A 320 -1.58 10.53 16.37
N SER A 321 -1.01 11.70 16.09
CA SER A 321 -1.55 13.01 16.45
C SER A 321 -2.02 13.81 15.24
N THR A 322 -1.81 13.29 14.02
CA THR A 322 -2.36 13.85 12.80
C THR A 322 -3.81 13.42 12.63
N PRO A 323 -4.63 14.23 11.96
CA PRO A 323 -6.05 13.95 11.81
C PRO A 323 -6.30 12.75 10.89
N TRP A 324 -5.44 12.54 9.88
CA TRP A 324 -5.57 11.47 8.89
C TRP A 324 -4.96 10.13 9.32
N PHE A 325 -4.42 10.01 10.55
CA PHE A 325 -3.73 8.80 11.01
C PHE A 325 -4.55 7.53 10.80
N ALA A 326 -5.85 7.54 11.11
CA ALA A 326 -6.71 6.38 10.95
C ALA A 326 -6.88 5.95 9.49
N ALA A 327 -6.95 6.93 8.56
CA ALA A 327 -7.01 6.65 7.14
C ALA A 327 -5.67 6.09 6.65
N SER A 328 -4.54 6.69 7.04
CA SER A 328 -3.21 6.18 6.70
C SER A 328 -2.99 4.76 7.20
N SER A 329 -3.36 4.47 8.45
CA SER A 329 -3.27 3.10 9.00
C SER A 329 -4.11 2.11 8.20
N ALA A 330 -5.34 2.46 7.82
CA ALA A 330 -6.20 1.59 7.01
C ALA A 330 -5.61 1.34 5.61
N VAL A 331 -4.99 2.34 4.99
CA VAL A 331 -4.30 2.20 3.70
C VAL A 331 -3.08 1.29 3.83
N ILE A 332 -2.24 1.48 4.87
CA ILE A 332 -1.05 0.64 5.13
C ILE A 332 -1.46 -0.81 5.38
N ASP A 333 -2.51 -1.02 6.19
CA ASP A 333 -3.03 -2.35 6.47
C ASP A 333 -3.52 -3.03 5.18
N ALA A 334 -4.31 -2.33 4.37
CA ALA A 334 -4.85 -2.87 3.13
C ALA A 334 -3.79 -3.14 2.07
N ASP A 335 -2.86 -2.20 1.82
CA ASP A 335 -1.76 -2.39 0.87
C ASP A 335 -0.88 -3.58 1.29
N SER A 336 -0.57 -3.69 2.59
CA SER A 336 0.18 -4.82 3.15
C SER A 336 -0.56 -6.15 2.95
N LEU A 337 -1.87 -6.17 3.19
CA LEU A 337 -2.68 -7.36 2.98
C LEU A 337 -2.68 -7.76 1.50
N VAL A 338 -3.04 -6.83 0.61
CA VAL A 338 -3.18 -7.11 -0.82
C VAL A 338 -1.87 -7.54 -1.43
N ASN A 339 -0.77 -6.84 -1.17
CA ASN A 339 0.53 -7.18 -1.75
C ASN A 339 1.08 -8.52 -1.25
N TYR A 340 0.87 -8.86 0.02
CA TYR A 340 1.68 -9.90 0.66
C TYR A 340 0.92 -11.11 1.23
N VAL A 341 -0.39 -11.02 1.48
CA VAL A 341 -1.17 -12.14 2.04
C VAL A 341 -2.30 -12.64 1.15
N THR A 342 -2.45 -12.11 -0.07
CA THR A 342 -3.44 -12.62 -1.04
C THR A 342 -2.78 -13.37 -2.18
N PRO A 343 -3.47 -14.35 -2.80
CA PRO A 343 -2.95 -15.04 -3.99
C PRO A 343 -2.62 -14.07 -5.13
N ASP A 344 -3.46 -13.04 -5.32
CA ASP A 344 -3.26 -11.99 -6.31
C ASP A 344 -1.98 -11.19 -6.06
N GLY A 345 -1.71 -10.83 -4.80
CA GLY A 345 -0.48 -10.17 -4.37
C GLY A 345 0.76 -11.01 -4.61
N VAL A 346 0.73 -12.28 -4.20
CA VAL A 346 1.81 -13.24 -4.47
C VAL A 346 2.04 -13.37 -5.98
N GLY A 347 0.96 -13.45 -6.77
CA GLY A 347 1.03 -13.52 -8.23
C GLY A 347 1.63 -12.26 -8.85
N LYS A 348 1.35 -11.07 -8.30
CA LYS A 348 2.00 -9.79 -8.68
C LYS A 348 3.50 -9.84 -8.39
N ILE A 349 3.90 -10.23 -7.18
CA ILE A 349 5.33 -10.34 -6.79
C ILE A 349 6.07 -11.35 -7.69
N VAL A 350 5.49 -12.53 -7.89
CA VAL A 350 6.04 -13.56 -8.80
C VAL A 350 6.25 -13.03 -10.23
N ALA A 351 5.33 -12.19 -10.72
CA ALA A 351 5.39 -11.63 -12.06
C ALA A 351 6.41 -10.49 -12.21
N ILE A 352 6.69 -9.72 -11.16
CA ILE A 352 7.64 -8.59 -11.19
C ILE A 352 9.04 -8.94 -10.69
N CYS A 353 9.20 -10.12 -10.08
CA CYS A 353 10.49 -10.67 -9.67
C CYS A 353 11.02 -11.67 -10.69
N GLY A 354 12.35 -11.72 -10.82
CA GLY A 354 13.07 -12.70 -11.61
C GLY A 354 14.10 -12.09 -12.57
N PRO A 355 14.62 -12.90 -13.50
CA PRO A 355 15.62 -12.49 -14.47
C PRO A 355 15.16 -11.27 -15.30
N GLY A 356 16.04 -10.29 -15.48
CA GLY A 356 15.74 -9.06 -16.22
C GLY A 356 14.93 -8.00 -15.47
N THR A 357 14.62 -8.24 -14.18
CA THR A 357 13.95 -7.28 -13.30
C THR A 357 14.93 -6.72 -12.25
N PRO A 358 14.60 -5.60 -11.59
CA PRO A 358 15.36 -5.14 -10.42
C PRO A 358 15.37 -6.14 -9.26
N PHE A 359 14.34 -6.99 -9.15
CA PHE A 359 14.16 -7.98 -8.08
C PHE A 359 14.59 -9.36 -8.56
N ARG A 360 15.89 -9.65 -8.47
CA ARG A 360 16.51 -10.85 -9.06
C ARG A 360 16.32 -12.12 -8.24
N ASP A 361 15.08 -12.43 -7.87
CA ASP A 361 14.78 -13.71 -7.24
C ASP A 361 15.21 -14.85 -8.17
N PRO A 362 16.02 -15.79 -7.69
CA PRO A 362 16.55 -16.84 -8.54
C PRO A 362 15.42 -17.69 -9.10
N THR A 363 14.38 -18.04 -8.33
CA THR A 363 13.30 -18.90 -8.83
C THR A 363 11.91 -18.38 -8.49
N VAL A 364 10.88 -18.98 -9.11
CA VAL A 364 9.48 -18.60 -8.86
C VAL A 364 9.11 -18.80 -7.39
N PHE A 365 9.62 -19.86 -6.75
CA PHE A 365 9.38 -20.12 -5.33
C PHE A 365 10.19 -19.23 -4.40
N HIS A 366 11.36 -18.74 -4.84
CA HIS A 366 12.04 -17.65 -4.13
C HIS A 366 11.21 -16.37 -4.13
N SER A 367 10.48 -16.08 -5.21
CA SER A 367 9.56 -14.92 -5.21
C SER A 367 8.37 -15.09 -4.29
N ILE A 368 7.84 -16.31 -4.16
CA ILE A 368 6.83 -16.62 -3.15
C ILE A 368 7.41 -16.44 -1.74
N PHE A 369 8.65 -16.90 -1.49
CA PHE A 369 9.33 -16.72 -0.21
C PHE A 369 9.62 -15.24 0.10
N SER A 370 10.10 -14.47 -0.88
CA SER A 370 10.34 -13.02 -0.77
C SER A 370 9.06 -12.27 -0.42
N CYS A 371 7.91 -12.71 -0.95
CA CYS A 371 6.61 -12.19 -0.56
C CYS A 371 6.33 -12.46 0.92
N GLY A 372 6.57 -13.68 1.40
CA GLY A 372 6.44 -14.03 2.81
C GLY A 372 7.38 -13.24 3.72
N ALA A 373 8.65 -13.05 3.34
CA ALA A 373 9.59 -12.23 4.11
C ALA A 373 9.20 -10.75 4.19
N SER A 374 8.72 -10.20 3.06
CA SER A 374 8.16 -8.85 2.99
C SER A 374 6.90 -8.73 3.86
N PHE A 375 6.10 -9.78 3.94
CA PHE A 375 4.94 -9.80 4.81
C PHE A 375 5.30 -9.66 6.30
N VAL A 376 6.29 -10.42 6.78
CA VAL A 376 6.75 -10.34 8.18
C VAL A 376 7.18 -8.93 8.54
N ASP A 377 7.87 -8.29 7.62
CA ASP A 377 8.30 -6.92 7.76
C ASP A 377 7.09 -5.96 7.81
N ALA A 378 6.12 -6.15 6.92
CA ALA A 378 4.88 -5.38 6.90
C ALA A 378 4.06 -5.49 8.20
N VAL A 379 3.99 -6.69 8.82
CA VAL A 379 3.29 -6.88 10.11
C VAL A 379 3.79 -5.95 11.21
N SER A 380 5.05 -5.49 11.16
CA SER A 380 5.60 -4.56 12.15
C SER A 380 4.96 -3.16 12.13
N VAL A 381 4.30 -2.80 11.02
CA VAL A 381 3.64 -1.51 10.81
C VAL A 381 2.12 -1.64 10.68
N MET A 382 1.57 -2.85 10.68
CA MET A 382 0.14 -3.12 10.59
C MET A 382 -0.58 -3.02 11.93
N SER A 383 -1.82 -2.55 11.90
CA SER A 383 -2.66 -2.43 13.08
C SER A 383 -3.13 -3.79 13.60
N ASP A 384 -3.45 -3.85 14.89
CA ASP A 384 -3.97 -5.06 15.54
C ASP A 384 -5.32 -5.50 14.96
N VAL A 385 -6.10 -4.54 14.43
CA VAL A 385 -7.42 -4.82 13.84
C VAL A 385 -7.29 -5.51 12.49
N ALA A 386 -6.19 -5.32 11.76
CA ALA A 386 -5.94 -6.06 10.53
C ALA A 386 -5.51 -7.52 10.76
N MET A 387 -5.12 -7.89 11.99
CA MET A 387 -4.54 -9.21 12.27
C MET A 387 -5.49 -10.41 12.02
N PRO A 388 -6.81 -10.33 12.27
CA PRO A 388 -7.74 -11.40 11.86
C PRO A 388 -7.72 -11.63 10.34
N ALA A 389 -7.79 -10.56 9.54
CA ALA A 389 -7.72 -10.64 8.08
C ALA A 389 -6.36 -11.17 7.59
N VAL A 390 -5.27 -10.80 8.26
CA VAL A 390 -3.94 -11.39 8.03
C VAL A 390 -3.98 -12.91 8.19
N ARG A 391 -4.51 -13.42 9.31
CA ARG A 391 -4.50 -14.86 9.60
C ARG A 391 -5.28 -15.64 8.56
N GLU A 392 -6.44 -15.13 8.18
CA GLU A 392 -7.29 -15.73 7.15
C GLU A 392 -6.63 -15.68 5.77
N GLY A 393 -6.08 -14.52 5.37
CA GLY A 393 -5.38 -14.34 4.11
C GLY A 393 -4.17 -15.27 3.98
N VAL A 394 -3.34 -15.39 5.03
CA VAL A 394 -2.20 -16.30 5.06
C VAL A 394 -2.65 -17.76 4.90
N ALA A 395 -3.68 -18.19 5.65
CA ALA A 395 -4.19 -19.55 5.57
C ALA A 395 -4.71 -19.88 4.16
N HIS A 396 -5.49 -18.97 3.57
CA HIS A 396 -6.02 -19.12 2.22
C HIS A 396 -4.90 -19.14 1.16
N THR A 397 -4.00 -18.15 1.20
CA THR A 397 -2.89 -18.04 0.24
C THR A 397 -1.96 -19.24 0.31
N ARG A 398 -1.74 -19.80 1.50
CA ARG A 398 -0.98 -21.04 1.65
C ARG A 398 -1.68 -22.21 0.94
N SER A 399 -2.96 -22.42 1.19
CA SER A 399 -3.74 -23.48 0.53
C SER A 399 -3.66 -23.34 -1.00
N VAL A 400 -3.78 -22.10 -1.50
CA VAL A 400 -3.67 -21.82 -2.93
C VAL A 400 -2.26 -22.11 -3.45
N ILE A 401 -1.20 -21.71 -2.75
CA ILE A 401 0.19 -22.02 -3.14
C ILE A 401 0.44 -23.53 -3.21
N GLU A 402 -0.11 -24.30 -2.25
CA GLU A 402 -0.03 -25.77 -2.24
C GLU A 402 -0.74 -26.37 -3.46
N ASP A 403 -1.95 -25.90 -3.80
CA ASP A 403 -2.67 -26.32 -5.00
C ASP A 403 -1.93 -25.95 -6.29
N VAL A 404 -1.37 -24.75 -6.37
CA VAL A 404 -0.56 -24.29 -7.51
C VAL A 404 0.69 -25.15 -7.67
N ARG A 405 1.38 -25.48 -6.57
CA ARG A 405 2.52 -26.40 -6.58
C ARG A 405 2.13 -27.77 -7.15
N ALA A 406 1.04 -28.35 -6.66
CA ALA A 406 0.55 -29.64 -7.14
C ALA A 406 0.20 -29.61 -8.64
N ARG A 407 -0.52 -28.57 -9.09
CA ARG A 407 -0.88 -28.38 -10.51
C ARG A 407 0.34 -28.22 -11.40
N VAL A 408 1.32 -27.41 -10.99
CA VAL A 408 2.58 -27.26 -11.73
C VAL A 408 3.26 -28.61 -11.84
N SER A 409 3.45 -29.34 -10.74
CA SER A 409 4.07 -30.68 -10.76
C SER A 409 3.35 -31.66 -11.70
N THR A 410 2.01 -31.67 -11.72
CA THR A 410 1.25 -32.47 -12.69
C THR A 410 1.51 -32.04 -14.13
N GLU A 411 1.55 -30.73 -14.42
CA GLU A 411 1.89 -30.20 -15.76
C GLU A 411 3.33 -30.58 -16.17
N ILE A 412 4.26 -30.72 -15.22
CA ILE A 412 5.61 -31.26 -15.44
C ILE A 412 5.56 -32.73 -15.83
N ASP A 413 4.93 -33.55 -14.98
CA ASP A 413 4.92 -35.02 -15.11
C ASP A 413 4.21 -35.47 -16.39
N GLU A 414 3.15 -34.77 -16.78
CA GLU A 414 2.41 -35.01 -18.02
C GLU A 414 3.14 -34.47 -19.27
N GLY A 415 4.27 -33.80 -19.11
CA GLY A 415 5.10 -33.30 -20.20
C GLY A 415 4.55 -32.05 -20.88
N TRP A 416 3.59 -31.33 -20.27
CA TRP A 416 3.15 -30.01 -20.75
C TRP A 416 4.22 -28.95 -20.52
N LEU A 417 5.07 -29.16 -19.50
CA LEU A 417 6.26 -28.38 -19.22
C LEU A 417 7.49 -29.31 -19.34
N HIS A 418 8.39 -29.04 -20.28
CA HIS A 418 9.61 -29.83 -20.48
C HIS A 418 10.79 -29.19 -19.72
N PHE A 419 11.49 -29.98 -18.90
CA PHE A 419 12.61 -29.52 -18.07
C PHE A 419 13.90 -30.26 -18.41
N SER A 420 15.03 -29.56 -18.32
CA SER A 420 16.34 -30.19 -18.22
C SER A 420 16.54 -30.81 -16.83
N PRO A 421 17.40 -31.83 -16.70
CA PRO A 421 17.77 -32.42 -15.41
C PRO A 421 18.39 -31.43 -14.40
N ARG A 422 18.92 -30.29 -14.87
CA ARG A 422 19.44 -29.21 -14.02
C ARG A 422 18.30 -28.39 -13.42
N GLU A 423 17.25 -28.13 -14.18
CA GLU A 423 16.06 -27.38 -13.76
C GLU A 423 15.22 -28.19 -12.77
N LEU A 424 15.07 -29.51 -12.99
CA LEU A 424 14.42 -30.41 -12.03
C LEU A 424 15.16 -30.50 -10.69
N LYS A 425 16.49 -30.33 -10.70
CA LYS A 425 17.32 -30.36 -9.47
C LYS A 425 17.15 -29.10 -8.63
N VAL A 426 16.85 -27.97 -9.26
CA VAL A 426 16.46 -26.72 -8.59
C VAL A 426 15.09 -26.93 -7.92
N ILE A 427 14.10 -27.45 -8.65
CA ILE A 427 12.76 -27.78 -8.12
C ILE A 427 12.80 -28.81 -6.98
N ALA A 428 13.61 -29.85 -7.09
CA ALA A 428 13.76 -30.86 -6.04
C ALA A 428 14.51 -30.36 -4.79
N SER A 429 15.41 -29.37 -4.93
CA SER A 429 16.03 -28.70 -3.78
C SER A 429 15.11 -27.69 -3.08
N GLU A 430 14.00 -27.33 -3.74
CA GLU A 430 13.01 -26.33 -3.30
C GLU A 430 11.90 -26.91 -2.41
N GLU A 431 11.71 -28.24 -2.36
CA GLU A 431 10.80 -28.93 -1.42
C GLU A 431 11.23 -28.76 0.06
N ALA A 432 12.46 -28.31 0.32
CA ALA A 432 12.99 -28.07 1.67
C ALA A 432 12.62 -26.70 2.25
N VAL A 433 11.96 -25.82 1.48
CA VAL A 433 11.44 -24.54 1.99
C VAL A 433 10.15 -24.82 2.75
N ASP A 434 10.34 -25.05 4.04
CA ASP A 434 9.28 -25.25 5.02
C ASP A 434 8.46 -23.96 5.16
N LEU A 435 7.29 -23.93 4.51
CA LEU A 435 6.32 -22.84 4.64
C LEU A 435 5.81 -22.70 6.10
N ASP A 436 5.98 -23.72 6.96
CA ASP A 436 5.72 -23.61 8.40
C ASP A 436 6.77 -22.74 9.12
N LYS A 437 8.00 -22.62 8.57
CA LYS A 437 9.07 -21.75 9.11
C LYS A 437 9.00 -20.30 8.64
N LEU A 438 8.32 -20.06 7.52
CA LEU A 438 7.80 -18.75 7.16
C LEU A 438 6.73 -18.27 8.15
N VAL A 439 6.58 -18.91 9.35
CA VAL A 439 5.69 -18.52 10.45
C VAL A 439 6.20 -18.72 11.94
N THR A 440 7.39 -18.26 12.40
CA THR A 440 7.72 -17.98 13.85
C THR A 440 8.24 -16.62 14.41
N LYS A 441 7.42 -15.69 14.92
CA LYS A 441 7.76 -14.68 15.95
C LYS A 441 6.57 -14.55 16.89
N LYS A 442 6.85 -14.57 18.19
CA LYS A 442 5.85 -14.57 19.23
C LYS A 442 5.31 -13.16 19.45
N ARG A 443 4.00 -13.00 19.31
CA ARG A 443 3.24 -11.93 19.94
C ARG A 443 2.22 -12.59 20.85
N ASP A 444 2.31 -12.32 22.15
CA ASP A 444 1.36 -12.75 23.17
C ASP A 444 1.09 -14.27 23.27
N GLY A 445 2.08 -15.11 22.91
CA GLY A 445 2.01 -16.57 23.07
C GLY A 445 1.48 -17.35 21.85
N GLU A 446 1.10 -16.68 20.77
CA GLU A 446 0.70 -17.29 19.49
C GLU A 446 1.76 -17.06 18.38
N VAL A 447 1.76 -17.93 17.35
CA VAL A 447 2.87 -18.22 16.41
C VAL A 447 2.77 -17.43 15.09
N LEU A 448 3.68 -16.46 14.79
CA LEU A 448 3.76 -15.71 13.50
C LEU A 448 5.18 -15.19 13.07
N VAL A 449 5.85 -15.87 12.11
CA VAL A 449 7.14 -15.71 11.32
C VAL A 449 8.51 -15.25 11.87
N ASP A 450 9.59 -16.08 11.77
CA ASP A 450 11.02 -15.65 11.77
C ASP A 450 11.60 -16.02 10.40
N VAL A 451 11.94 -15.01 9.60
CA VAL A 451 12.74 -15.22 8.38
C VAL A 451 14.19 -14.93 8.74
N PRO A 452 15.14 -15.83 8.45
CA PRO A 452 16.55 -15.56 8.70
C PRO A 452 17.00 -14.43 7.78
N TRP A 453 17.09 -13.21 8.29
CA TRP A 453 17.88 -12.15 7.67
C TRP A 453 19.35 -12.46 7.98
N LEU A 454 20.24 -12.38 6.99
CA LEU A 454 21.68 -12.36 7.21
C LEU A 454 22.06 -11.12 8.05
N ASP A 455 23.14 -11.20 8.82
CA ASP A 455 23.75 -10.04 9.46
C ASP A 455 23.94 -8.93 8.40
N GLY A 456 23.33 -7.76 8.64
CA GLY A 456 23.29 -6.64 7.68
C GLY A 456 21.99 -6.44 6.91
N GLY A 457 20.94 -7.23 7.17
CA GLY A 457 19.61 -6.98 6.57
C GLY A 457 19.47 -7.51 5.14
N HIS A 458 20.26 -8.50 4.74
CA HIS A 458 20.09 -9.18 3.46
C HIS A 458 19.28 -10.47 3.63
N LEU A 459 18.37 -10.76 2.69
CA LEU A 459 17.77 -12.09 2.60
C LEU A 459 18.84 -13.09 2.11
N PRO A 460 18.91 -14.33 2.65
CA PRO A 460 20.02 -15.26 2.43
C PRO A 460 20.32 -15.57 0.95
N TYR A 461 19.29 -15.46 0.12
CA TYR A 461 19.31 -15.85 -1.29
C TYR A 461 19.39 -14.66 -2.25
N TRP A 462 19.42 -13.41 -1.76
CA TRP A 462 19.55 -12.24 -2.63
C TRP A 462 20.91 -12.20 -3.36
N ASN A 463 21.91 -12.89 -2.78
CA ASN A 463 23.23 -13.08 -3.36
C ASN A 463 23.35 -14.37 -4.20
N THR A 464 22.30 -15.18 -4.29
CA THR A 464 22.28 -16.40 -5.11
C THR A 464 21.86 -16.05 -6.53
N GLN A 465 22.81 -15.59 -7.35
CA GLN A 465 22.58 -15.51 -8.78
C GLN A 465 22.53 -16.93 -9.38
N LEU A 466 21.32 -17.40 -9.69
CA LEU A 466 21.20 -18.37 -10.77
C LEU A 466 21.48 -17.60 -12.08
N ASP A 467 22.58 -17.94 -12.73
CA ASP A 467 22.96 -17.34 -14.01
C ASP A 467 22.07 -17.89 -15.13
N TYR A 468 20.85 -17.34 -15.24
CA TYR A 468 19.98 -17.53 -16.40
C TYR A 468 20.54 -16.82 -17.65
N ALA A 469 21.52 -15.93 -17.50
CA ALA A 469 22.07 -15.17 -18.63
C ALA A 469 23.06 -15.99 -19.47
N ALA A 470 23.59 -17.09 -18.93
CA ALA A 470 24.46 -18.01 -19.67
C ALA A 470 23.72 -18.88 -20.70
N ASP A 471 22.39 -19.03 -20.59
CA ASP A 471 21.57 -19.86 -21.47
C ASP A 471 20.20 -19.24 -21.75
N GLY A 472 20.00 -18.73 -22.98
CA GLY A 472 18.77 -18.07 -23.40
C GLY A 472 17.52 -18.95 -23.30
N ALA A 473 17.65 -20.28 -23.34
CA ALA A 473 16.52 -21.20 -23.17
C ALA A 473 16.03 -21.22 -21.71
N SER A 474 16.95 -21.33 -20.76
CA SER A 474 16.68 -21.26 -19.31
C SER A 474 16.02 -19.93 -18.91
N PHE A 475 16.41 -18.81 -19.55
CA PHE A 475 15.82 -17.48 -19.31
C PHE A 475 14.35 -17.37 -19.76
N GLU A 476 14.03 -17.77 -20.99
CA GLU A 476 12.64 -17.73 -21.48
C GLU A 476 11.75 -18.75 -20.75
N PHE A 477 12.32 -19.89 -20.35
CA PHE A 477 11.64 -20.86 -19.51
C PHE A 477 11.23 -20.28 -18.16
N ALA A 478 12.15 -19.63 -17.45
CA ALA A 478 11.85 -19.01 -16.15
C ALA A 478 10.72 -17.97 -16.25
N LYS A 479 10.65 -17.22 -17.37
CA LYS A 479 9.55 -16.27 -17.63
C LYS A 479 8.21 -16.96 -17.84
N LEU A 480 8.17 -18.06 -18.59
CA LEU A 480 6.95 -18.82 -18.84
C LEU A 480 6.41 -19.47 -17.57
N LEU A 481 7.27 -20.12 -16.78
CA LEU A 481 6.88 -20.73 -15.51
C LEU A 481 6.34 -19.68 -14.54
N ARG A 482 7.00 -18.53 -14.41
CA ARG A 482 6.52 -17.41 -13.57
C ARG A 482 5.17 -16.91 -14.02
N ARG A 483 4.97 -16.73 -15.32
CA ARG A 483 3.66 -16.33 -15.88
C ARG A 483 2.59 -17.36 -15.56
N ARG A 484 2.87 -18.66 -15.76
CA ARG A 484 1.92 -19.73 -15.45
C ARG A 484 1.56 -19.77 -13.98
N VAL A 485 2.55 -19.70 -13.07
CA VAL A 485 2.31 -19.64 -11.62
C VAL A 485 1.50 -18.40 -11.25
N ALA A 486 1.83 -17.22 -11.80
CA ALA A 486 1.07 -16.00 -11.54
C ALA A 486 -0.39 -16.09 -12.04
N ASP A 487 -0.62 -16.73 -13.19
CA ASP A 487 -1.98 -16.93 -13.71
C ASP A 487 -2.75 -17.95 -12.86
N LEU A 488 -2.12 -19.04 -12.44
CA LEU A 488 -2.71 -20.05 -11.55
C LEU A 488 -3.11 -19.47 -10.18
N LEU A 489 -2.26 -18.60 -9.61
CA LEU A 489 -2.54 -17.88 -8.36
C LEU A 489 -3.73 -16.91 -8.48
N ARG A 490 -4.05 -16.44 -9.69
CA ARG A 490 -5.19 -15.53 -9.96
C ARG A 490 -6.47 -16.26 -10.35
N GLU A 491 -6.36 -17.51 -10.81
CA GLU A 491 -7.51 -18.36 -11.15
C GLU A 491 -8.27 -18.86 -9.90
N THR A 492 -7.63 -18.81 -8.73
CA THR A 492 -8.07 -19.34 -7.43
C THR A 492 -8.55 -18.23 -6.50
#